data_AF-A0A6M2DZL3-F1
#
_entry.id   AF-A0A6M2DZL3-F1
#
_cell.length_a   1.000
_cell.length_b   1.000
_cell.length_c   1.000
_cell.angle_alpha   90.00
_cell.angle_beta   90.00
_cell.angle_gamma   90.00
#
_symmetry.space_group_name_H-M   'P 1'
#
loop_
_entity.id
_entity.type
_entity.pdbx_description
1 polymer ?
#
loop_
_entity_poly.entity_id
_entity_poly.type
_entity_poly.pdbx_seq_one_letter_code
_entity_poly.pdbx_strand_id
1 'polypeptide(L)'
;MRGDIVFISVLLICLWRGASSKFLRNVDPSFVGREVSNCTVRGTPGLICTTCSTVAKCVKSGYQWLTIPVETCNATQKCNVKKGGCSLDPGPCTDRPDKINCEFEGFAPDAFDCQKYHYCSGANESSISKECRNNFAFNIKNGKCDLNAINAPTCKRLPLNCSIGGYSEAWPEDKNLFYICTMEESGLRPQFHRCDDGFEYDNNQHNCVKGHGGGNQGGNLEAVPEICTDLVNYPDPEDKYSYYHCVELQKKPEHITCDWGQIFDPKKLKCVCGFWSAL
;
A
#
# COMPACT_ATOMS: atom_id res chain seq x y z
N MET A 1 6.41 27.86 78.63
CA MET A 1 5.00 27.41 78.52
C MET A 1 4.14 28.66 78.40
N ARG A 2 3.16 28.65 77.48
CA ARG A 2 2.30 29.78 77.02
C ARG A 2 3.08 30.81 76.18
N GLY A 3 2.69 31.16 74.97
CA GLY A 3 1.55 30.76 74.15
C GLY A 3 1.18 31.97 73.31
N ASP A 4 1.27 31.88 71.98
CA ASP A 4 0.68 32.86 71.08
C ASP A 4 -0.03 32.13 69.95
N ILE A 5 -1.36 32.13 70.07
CA ILE A 5 -2.31 31.75 69.03
C ILE A 5 -2.67 33.03 68.32
N VAL A 6 -2.32 33.16 67.04
CA VAL A 6 -2.94 34.14 66.15
C VAL A 6 -3.64 33.38 65.04
N PHE A 7 -4.97 33.35 65.14
CA PHE A 7 -5.88 32.97 64.06
C PHE A 7 -5.89 34.09 63.02
N ILE A 8 -5.51 33.79 61.77
CA ILE A 8 -5.99 34.53 60.60
C ILE A 8 -6.57 33.52 59.63
N SER A 9 -7.90 33.50 59.59
CA SER A 9 -8.71 32.91 58.55
C SER A 9 -8.76 33.87 57.36
N VAL A 10 -8.24 33.48 56.19
CA VAL A 10 -8.75 33.98 54.91
C VAL A 10 -8.80 32.83 53.90
N LEU A 11 -10.03 32.55 53.50
CA LEU A 11 -10.46 31.62 52.47
C LEU A 11 -10.01 32.15 51.10
N LEU A 12 -9.34 31.33 50.27
CA LEU A 12 -9.40 31.51 48.81
C LEU A 12 -9.24 30.18 48.08
N ILE A 13 -10.37 29.78 47.50
CA ILE A 13 -10.57 28.68 46.58
C ILE A 13 -9.81 28.97 45.28
N CYS A 14 -8.94 28.06 44.83
CA CYS A 14 -8.65 27.89 43.41
C CYS A 14 -8.35 26.42 43.11
N LEU A 15 -9.36 25.77 42.54
CA LEU A 15 -9.26 24.57 41.73
C LEU A 15 -8.23 24.79 40.61
N TRP A 16 -7.25 23.90 40.42
CA TRP A 16 -6.93 23.37 39.09
C TRP A 16 -5.92 22.21 39.09
N ARG A 17 -6.46 21.06 38.68
CA ARG A 17 -5.98 20.13 37.65
C ARG A 17 -4.57 19.56 37.78
N GLY A 18 -4.56 18.23 37.98
CA GLY A 18 -3.43 17.36 37.66
C GLY A 18 -2.88 17.69 36.27
N ALA A 19 -1.57 17.90 36.23
CA ALA A 19 -0.81 18.06 35.01
C ALA A 19 -0.79 16.70 34.28
N SER A 20 -1.80 16.45 33.44
CA SER A 20 -1.58 15.64 32.25
C SER A 20 -0.54 16.39 31.43
N SER A 21 0.70 15.89 31.47
CA SER A 21 1.75 16.29 30.54
C SER A 21 1.27 15.98 29.11
N LYS A 22 0.60 16.95 28.50
CA LYS A 22 0.39 16.99 27.06
C LYS A 22 1.75 17.32 26.46
N PHE A 23 2.60 16.31 26.34
CA PHE A 23 3.77 16.37 25.49
C PHE A 23 3.28 16.79 24.10
N LEU A 24 3.71 17.98 23.67
CA LEU A 24 3.33 18.59 22.41
C LEU A 24 3.58 17.59 21.27
N ARG A 25 2.51 17.00 20.72
CA ARG A 25 2.55 16.19 19.51
C ARG A 25 2.78 17.09 18.30
N ASN A 26 4.00 17.57 18.13
CA ASN A 26 4.47 17.94 16.80
C ASN A 26 4.76 16.62 16.08
N VAL A 27 3.75 16.12 15.35
CA VAL A 27 3.95 15.02 14.41
C VAL A 27 4.86 15.56 13.32
N ASP A 28 6.12 15.14 13.35
CA ASP A 28 7.09 15.44 12.30
C ASP A 28 6.53 14.92 10.95
N PRO A 29 6.38 15.76 9.91
CA PRO A 29 5.81 15.38 8.62
C PRO A 29 6.67 14.38 7.82
N SER A 30 7.81 13.93 8.33
CA SER A 30 8.64 12.87 7.76
C SER A 30 8.18 11.43 8.10
N PHE A 31 7.00 11.29 8.71
CA PHE A 31 6.57 10.04 9.34
C PHE A 31 6.04 8.99 8.35
N VAL A 32 6.85 7.95 8.10
CA VAL A 32 6.44 6.73 7.39
C VAL A 32 5.73 5.82 8.37
N GLY A 33 4.49 5.46 8.05
CA GLY A 33 3.79 4.34 8.68
C GLY A 33 4.47 3.02 8.30
N ARG A 34 5.61 2.74 8.93
CA ARG A 34 6.42 1.54 8.75
C ARG A 34 5.93 0.50 9.76
N GLU A 35 5.49 -0.65 9.29
CA GLU A 35 5.00 -1.71 10.17
C GLU A 35 6.03 -2.79 10.45
N VAL A 36 7.30 -2.39 10.63
CA VAL A 36 8.30 -3.32 11.18
C VAL A 36 8.21 -3.36 12.70
N SER A 37 8.23 -4.57 13.26
CA SER A 37 8.17 -4.79 14.70
C SER A 37 9.49 -4.55 15.44
N ASN A 38 10.58 -4.25 14.74
CA ASN A 38 11.90 -4.02 15.34
C ASN A 38 12.70 -2.91 14.61
N CYS A 39 13.35 -2.07 15.41
CA CYS A 39 14.16 -0.94 14.93
C CYS A 39 15.41 -1.31 14.12
N THR A 40 15.96 -2.52 14.32
CA THR A 40 17.09 -3.03 13.54
C THR A 40 16.70 -3.20 12.07
N VAL A 41 15.49 -3.73 11.82
CA VAL A 41 14.92 -3.85 10.46
C VAL A 41 14.45 -2.48 9.98
N ARG A 42 14.04 -1.60 10.91
CA ARG A 42 13.70 -0.21 10.58
C ARG A 42 14.86 0.56 9.97
N GLY A 43 16.05 0.45 10.56
CA GLY A 43 17.22 1.15 10.07
C GLY A 43 17.10 2.68 10.03
N THR A 44 16.06 3.27 10.65
CA THR A 44 15.73 4.71 10.64
C THR A 44 15.02 5.13 11.94
N PRO A 45 15.06 6.41 12.33
CA PRO A 45 14.33 6.90 13.49
C PRO A 45 12.80 6.89 13.25
N GLY A 46 12.03 6.89 14.33
CA GLY A 46 10.56 7.05 14.28
C GLY A 46 9.81 6.02 15.10
N LEU A 47 8.48 6.11 15.13
CA LEU A 47 7.63 5.18 15.88
C LEU A 47 7.38 3.91 15.08
N ILE A 48 7.37 2.78 15.75
CA ILE A 48 6.98 1.47 15.22
C ILE A 48 5.91 0.84 16.10
N CYS A 49 5.17 -0.11 15.54
CA CYS A 49 4.34 -1.03 16.30
C CYS A 49 5.13 -2.31 16.53
N THR A 50 5.59 -2.53 17.78
CA THR A 50 6.25 -3.81 18.14
C THR A 50 5.24 -4.94 18.23
N THR A 51 4.01 -4.60 18.63
CA THR A 51 2.80 -5.42 18.57
C THR A 51 1.63 -4.50 18.22
N CYS A 52 0.47 -5.07 17.91
CA CYS A 52 -0.75 -4.29 17.68
C CYS A 52 -1.21 -3.48 18.91
N SER A 53 -0.66 -3.76 20.09
CA SER A 53 -0.96 -3.06 21.35
C SER A 53 0.23 -2.31 21.93
N THR A 54 1.39 -2.24 21.26
CA THR A 54 2.60 -1.64 21.83
C THR A 54 3.35 -0.79 20.81
N VAL A 55 3.38 0.51 21.07
CA VAL A 55 4.16 1.50 20.32
C VAL A 55 5.57 1.56 20.89
N ALA A 56 6.57 1.55 20.02
CA ALA A 56 7.96 1.83 20.38
C ALA A 56 8.53 2.93 19.49
N LYS A 57 9.63 3.54 19.94
CA LYS A 57 10.42 4.51 19.17
C LYS A 57 11.78 3.94 18.84
N CYS A 58 12.16 4.07 17.58
CA CYS A 58 13.48 3.73 17.10
C CYS A 58 14.44 4.88 17.29
N VAL A 59 15.52 4.60 18.01
CA VAL A 59 16.59 5.56 18.32
C VAL A 59 17.92 4.94 17.92
N LYS A 60 18.75 5.69 17.22
CA LYS A 60 20.11 5.26 16.87
C LYS A 60 21.04 5.52 18.04
N SER A 61 21.73 4.50 18.53
CA SER A 61 22.78 4.61 19.55
C SER A 61 24.05 3.97 19.03
N GLY A 62 25.04 4.80 18.67
CA GLY A 62 26.24 4.34 17.96
C GLY A 62 25.89 3.66 16.63
N TYR A 63 26.26 2.39 16.51
CA TYR A 63 25.99 1.55 15.34
C TYR A 63 24.71 0.70 15.46
N GLN A 64 24.02 0.76 16.60
CA GLN A 64 22.85 -0.07 16.87
C GLN A 64 21.55 0.75 16.82
N TRP A 65 20.48 0.09 16.38
CA TRP A 65 19.12 0.63 16.45
C TRP A 65 18.42 0.06 17.69
N LEU A 66 18.10 0.94 18.62
CA LEU A 66 17.40 0.58 19.86
C LEU A 66 15.90 0.67 19.65
N THR A 67 15.18 -0.37 20.11
CA THR A 67 13.72 -0.40 20.19
C THR A 67 13.31 -0.01 21.60
N ILE A 68 12.80 1.22 21.78
CA ILE A 68 12.40 1.73 23.09
C ILE A 68 10.87 1.77 23.15
N PRO A 69 10.20 0.92 23.95
CA PRO A 69 8.74 0.99 24.15
C PRO A 69 8.34 2.38 24.69
N VAL A 70 7.28 2.97 24.13
CA VAL A 70 6.81 4.32 24.52
C VAL A 70 5.37 4.36 24.99
N GLU A 71 4.51 3.47 24.50
CA GLU A 71 3.08 3.46 24.83
C GLU A 71 2.52 2.03 24.69
N THR A 72 1.59 1.64 25.57
CA THR A 72 0.77 0.43 25.41
C THR A 72 -0.67 0.85 25.18
N CYS A 73 -1.27 0.36 24.11
CA CYS A 73 -2.64 0.68 23.73
C CYS A 73 -3.63 -0.01 24.67
N ASN A 74 -4.72 0.70 24.99
CA ASN A 74 -5.82 0.11 25.75
C ASN A 74 -6.61 -0.89 24.86
N ALA A 75 -7.59 -1.58 25.46
CA ALA A 75 -8.35 -2.63 24.76
C ALA A 75 -9.11 -2.16 23.51
N THR A 76 -9.41 -0.87 23.38
CA THR A 76 -10.17 -0.31 22.25
C THR A 76 -9.28 0.34 21.19
N GLN A 77 -8.01 0.58 21.49
CA GLN A 77 -7.05 1.20 20.58
C GLN A 77 -6.09 0.17 20.01
N LYS A 78 -5.60 0.46 18.81
CA LYS A 78 -4.51 -0.29 18.19
C LYS A 78 -3.35 0.65 17.89
N CYS A 79 -2.16 0.08 17.82
CA CYS A 79 -0.99 0.83 17.42
C CYS A 79 -1.16 1.34 15.98
N ASN A 80 -1.11 2.66 15.80
CA ASN A 80 -1.23 3.30 14.51
C ASN A 80 -0.15 4.38 14.42
N VAL A 81 1.02 3.96 13.94
CA VAL A 81 2.18 4.83 13.78
C VAL A 81 1.86 6.08 12.94
N LYS A 82 0.99 5.99 11.93
CA LYS A 82 0.53 7.15 11.11
C LYS A 82 -0.26 8.19 11.91
N LYS A 83 -0.86 7.78 13.04
CA LYS A 83 -1.59 8.66 13.98
C LYS A 83 -0.75 9.04 15.20
N GLY A 84 0.55 8.69 15.19
CA GLY A 84 1.50 9.04 16.23
C GLY A 84 1.46 8.14 17.47
N GLY A 85 0.93 6.91 17.37
CA GLY A 85 0.89 5.96 18.49
C GLY A 85 -0.44 5.22 18.56
N CYS A 86 -0.98 5.01 19.75
CA CYS A 86 -2.27 4.34 19.91
C CYS A 86 -3.43 5.19 19.36
N SER A 87 -4.29 4.56 18.55
CA SER A 87 -5.43 5.23 17.90
C SER A 87 -6.64 4.32 17.82
N LEU A 88 -7.82 4.94 17.73
CA LEU A 88 -9.08 4.28 17.34
C LEU A 88 -9.21 4.20 15.81
N ASP A 89 -8.48 5.04 15.08
CA ASP A 89 -8.51 5.05 13.63
C ASP A 89 -7.87 3.78 13.06
N PRO A 90 -8.44 3.23 11.98
CA PRO A 90 -7.86 2.07 11.33
C PRO A 90 -6.45 2.37 10.83
N GLY A 91 -5.59 1.39 11.03
CA GLY A 91 -4.19 1.40 10.63
C GLY A 91 -3.75 -0.01 10.27
N PRO A 92 -2.45 -0.22 10.14
CA PRO A 92 -2.00 -1.52 9.66
C PRO A 92 -2.11 -2.63 10.75
N CYS A 93 -2.12 -2.28 12.05
CA CYS A 93 -2.38 -3.18 13.20
C CYS A 93 -3.86 -3.45 13.48
N THR A 94 -4.69 -3.53 12.46
CA THR A 94 -6.14 -3.73 12.62
C THR A 94 -6.47 -5.22 12.72
N ASP A 95 -7.56 -5.58 13.41
CA ASP A 95 -8.04 -6.97 13.58
C ASP A 95 -8.61 -7.56 12.28
N ARG A 96 -7.94 -7.30 11.16
CA ARG A 96 -8.40 -7.55 9.81
C ARG A 96 -7.75 -8.81 9.28
N PRO A 97 -8.46 -9.56 8.42
CA PRO A 97 -7.81 -10.62 7.68
C PRO A 97 -6.64 -10.00 6.89
N ASP A 98 -5.45 -10.57 7.09
CA ASP A 98 -4.24 -10.26 6.33
C ASP A 98 -4.36 -10.63 4.84
N LYS A 99 -5.50 -11.18 4.43
CA LYS A 99 -5.78 -11.63 3.08
C LYS A 99 -6.97 -10.87 2.54
N ILE A 100 -6.90 -10.53 1.26
CA ILE A 100 -8.03 -10.02 0.50
C ILE A 100 -8.62 -11.16 -0.35
N ASN A 101 -9.91 -11.09 -0.64
CA ASN A 101 -10.53 -11.94 -1.64
C ASN A 101 -10.21 -11.34 -3.01
N CYS A 102 -9.51 -12.11 -3.84
CA CYS A 102 -9.06 -11.66 -5.13
C CYS A 102 -10.16 -11.83 -6.17
N GLU A 103 -10.43 -10.81 -6.97
CA GLU A 103 -11.29 -10.93 -8.16
C GLU A 103 -10.49 -11.05 -9.46
N PHE A 104 -9.18 -10.85 -9.39
CA PHE A 104 -8.26 -10.90 -10.52
C PHE A 104 -6.94 -11.57 -10.14
N GLU A 105 -6.20 -12.03 -11.15
CA GLU A 105 -4.83 -12.51 -10.98
C GLU A 105 -3.84 -11.34 -11.05
N GLY A 106 -2.88 -11.28 -10.13
CA GLY A 106 -1.80 -10.30 -10.14
C GLY A 106 -1.51 -9.71 -8.77
N PHE A 107 -1.05 -8.46 -8.73
CA PHE A 107 -0.74 -7.76 -7.50
C PHE A 107 -1.78 -6.69 -7.16
N ALA A 108 -2.10 -6.58 -5.88
CA ALA A 108 -2.86 -5.49 -5.29
C ALA A 108 -2.06 -4.86 -4.15
N PRO A 109 -2.04 -3.53 -4.00
CA PRO A 109 -1.43 -2.87 -2.85
C PRO A 109 -2.24 -3.18 -1.58
N ASP A 110 -1.61 -3.19 -0.41
CA ASP A 110 -2.37 -3.22 0.83
C ASP A 110 -3.01 -1.85 1.09
N ALA A 111 -4.28 -1.88 1.49
CA ALA A 111 -5.09 -0.70 1.67
C ALA A 111 -4.69 0.19 2.86
N PHE A 112 -3.91 -0.34 3.80
CA PHE A 112 -3.59 0.34 5.06
C PHE A 112 -2.07 0.41 5.30
N ASP A 113 -1.29 -0.43 4.63
CA ASP A 113 0.17 -0.45 4.67
C ASP A 113 0.80 -0.33 3.27
N CYS A 114 1.50 0.77 3.00
CA CYS A 114 2.15 0.98 1.71
C CYS A 114 3.36 0.07 1.46
N GLN A 115 3.90 -0.55 2.50
CA GLN A 115 5.01 -1.50 2.38
C GLN A 115 4.53 -2.92 2.16
N LYS A 116 3.22 -3.13 2.10
CA LYS A 116 2.63 -4.43 2.00
C LYS A 116 1.81 -4.53 0.73
N TYR A 117 1.77 -5.72 0.17
CA TYR A 117 1.01 -6.01 -1.02
C TYR A 117 0.50 -7.44 -0.98
N HIS A 118 -0.47 -7.70 -1.84
CA HIS A 118 -1.20 -8.93 -1.96
C HIS A 118 -0.93 -9.51 -3.33
N TYR A 119 -0.50 -10.76 -3.38
CA TYR A 119 -0.45 -11.54 -4.61
C TYR A 119 -1.70 -12.41 -4.71
N CYS A 120 -2.39 -12.27 -5.83
CA CYS A 120 -3.58 -13.01 -6.18
C CYS A 120 -3.25 -14.00 -7.28
N SER A 121 -3.40 -15.29 -7.00
CA SER A 121 -3.16 -16.37 -7.97
C SER A 121 -4.33 -16.60 -8.93
N GLY A 122 -5.53 -16.12 -8.58
CA GLY A 122 -6.72 -16.24 -9.42
C GLY A 122 -7.95 -15.57 -8.80
N ALA A 123 -9.02 -15.47 -9.59
CA ALA A 123 -10.31 -14.98 -9.11
C ALA A 123 -10.93 -15.95 -8.09
N ASN A 124 -11.57 -15.41 -7.05
CA ASN A 124 -12.15 -16.10 -5.90
C ASN A 124 -11.15 -16.83 -4.99
N GLU A 125 -9.85 -16.54 -5.13
CA GLU A 125 -8.83 -17.05 -4.23
C GLU A 125 -8.47 -16.02 -3.15
N SER A 126 -8.02 -16.49 -1.99
CA SER A 126 -7.45 -15.60 -0.98
C SER A 126 -6.04 -15.18 -1.37
N SER A 127 -5.72 -13.91 -1.19
CA SER A 127 -4.38 -13.40 -1.47
C SER A 127 -3.30 -14.01 -0.57
N ILE A 128 -2.07 -13.94 -1.06
CA ILE A 128 -0.85 -14.12 -0.27
C ILE A 128 -0.29 -12.72 0.04
N SER A 129 -0.30 -12.38 1.32
CA SER A 129 0.29 -11.15 1.83
C SER A 129 1.81 -11.19 1.81
N LYS A 130 2.44 -10.10 1.37
CA LYS A 130 3.89 -9.91 1.27
C LYS A 130 4.28 -8.52 1.75
N GLU A 131 5.37 -8.46 2.50
CA GLU A 131 5.93 -7.22 3.03
C GLU A 131 7.24 -6.87 2.33
N CYS A 132 7.36 -5.62 1.89
CA CYS A 132 8.57 -5.01 1.41
C CYS A 132 9.56 -4.83 2.55
N ARG A 133 10.78 -5.34 2.36
CA ARG A 133 11.84 -5.23 3.36
C ARG A 133 12.42 -3.83 3.39
N ASN A 134 13.02 -3.47 4.53
CA ASN A 134 13.74 -2.20 4.71
C ASN A 134 12.82 -0.97 4.45
N ASN A 135 13.39 0.12 3.92
CA ASN A 135 12.65 1.37 3.64
C ASN A 135 12.05 1.36 2.23
N PHE A 136 11.68 0.19 1.72
CA PHE A 136 11.02 0.07 0.44
C PHE A 136 9.51 -0.05 0.61
N ALA A 137 8.78 0.56 -0.31
CA ALA A 137 7.34 0.47 -0.45
C ALA A 137 7.00 -0.21 -1.77
N PHE A 138 5.81 -0.79 -1.84
CA PHE A 138 5.38 -1.51 -3.01
C PHE A 138 5.01 -0.54 -4.14
N ASN A 139 5.55 -0.81 -5.32
CA ASN A 139 5.30 -0.06 -6.54
C ASN A 139 4.37 -0.86 -7.44
N ILE A 140 3.11 -0.44 -7.54
CA ILE A 140 2.13 -1.18 -8.34
C ILE A 140 2.47 -1.17 -9.83
N LYS A 141 3.16 -0.13 -10.33
CA LYS A 141 3.46 0.01 -11.77
C LYS A 141 4.36 -1.09 -12.31
N ASN A 142 5.25 -1.62 -11.47
CA ASN A 142 6.23 -2.63 -11.88
C ASN A 142 6.22 -3.88 -11.00
N GLY A 143 5.33 -3.93 -9.99
CA GLY A 143 5.19 -5.07 -9.08
C GLY A 143 6.38 -5.30 -8.15
N LYS A 144 7.22 -4.29 -7.89
CA LYS A 144 8.46 -4.41 -7.09
C LYS A 144 8.41 -3.56 -5.83
N CYS A 145 9.25 -3.94 -4.85
CA CYS A 145 9.51 -3.15 -3.65
C CYS A 145 10.69 -2.20 -3.87
N ASP A 146 10.50 -1.13 -4.65
CA ASP A 146 11.57 -0.20 -5.03
C ASP A 146 11.29 1.28 -4.69
N LEU A 147 10.07 1.62 -4.30
CA LEU A 147 9.76 2.99 -3.84
C LEU A 147 10.41 3.23 -2.49
N ASN A 148 11.01 4.41 -2.29
CA ASN A 148 11.47 4.78 -0.97
C ASN A 148 10.27 5.13 -0.07
N ALA A 149 10.01 4.31 0.96
CA ALA A 149 8.85 4.47 1.84
C ALA A 149 8.78 5.83 2.56
N ILE A 150 9.91 6.53 2.72
CA ILE A 150 9.98 7.90 3.28
C ILE A 150 9.36 8.93 2.36
N ASN A 151 9.56 8.76 1.05
CA ASN A 151 9.18 9.75 0.07
C ASN A 151 7.98 9.35 -0.78
N ALA A 152 7.64 8.06 -0.80
CA ALA A 152 6.51 7.51 -1.54
C ALA A 152 5.20 8.21 -1.15
N PRO A 153 4.48 8.81 -2.11
CA PRO A 153 3.20 9.47 -1.85
C PRO A 153 2.19 8.55 -1.17
N THR A 154 2.12 7.29 -1.61
CA THR A 154 1.26 6.22 -1.06
C THR A 154 1.52 5.93 0.42
N CYS A 155 2.76 6.12 0.89
CA CYS A 155 3.12 5.96 2.30
C CYS A 155 2.78 7.17 3.16
N LYS A 156 2.90 8.39 2.60
CA LYS A 156 2.55 9.63 3.28
C LYS A 156 1.04 9.80 3.41
N ARG A 157 0.31 9.44 2.36
CA ARG A 157 -1.15 9.48 2.30
C ARG A 157 -1.65 8.29 1.49
N LEU A 158 -2.36 7.38 2.15
CA LEU A 158 -3.02 6.27 1.46
C LEU A 158 -4.02 6.82 0.46
N PRO A 159 -4.04 6.33 -0.79
CA PRO A 159 -4.93 6.83 -1.84
C PRO A 159 -6.32 6.19 -1.75
N LEU A 160 -6.87 6.08 -0.53
CA LEU A 160 -8.11 5.36 -0.27
C LEU A 160 -9.08 6.23 0.51
N ASN A 161 -10.29 6.35 -0.02
CA ASN A 161 -11.40 7.06 0.61
C ASN A 161 -12.63 6.16 0.77
N CYS A 162 -12.60 5.28 1.78
CA CYS A 162 -13.76 4.44 2.11
C CYS A 162 -14.59 5.01 3.27
N SER A 163 -15.13 6.21 3.06
CA SER A 163 -16.05 6.86 4.02
C SER A 163 -17.52 6.45 3.81
N ILE A 164 -17.87 6.02 2.59
CA ILE A 164 -19.24 5.67 2.18
C ILE A 164 -19.19 4.38 1.37
N GLY A 165 -20.19 3.51 1.55
CA GLY A 165 -20.34 2.30 0.75
C GLY A 165 -20.65 2.61 -0.72
N GLY A 166 -20.05 1.85 -1.63
CA GLY A 166 -20.14 2.05 -3.08
C GLY A 166 -19.21 3.12 -3.63
N TYR A 167 -18.51 3.89 -2.78
CA TYR A 167 -17.47 4.80 -3.28
C TYR A 167 -16.41 4.01 -4.05
N SER A 168 -16.00 4.54 -5.20
CA SER A 168 -15.03 3.87 -6.07
C SER A 168 -14.11 4.87 -6.75
N GLU A 169 -12.86 4.45 -6.95
CA GLU A 169 -11.85 5.27 -7.59
C GLU A 169 -10.72 4.41 -8.17
N ALA A 170 -10.14 4.89 -9.27
CA ALA A 170 -8.93 4.35 -9.86
C ALA A 170 -7.75 4.52 -8.89
N TRP A 171 -6.85 3.55 -8.90
CA TRP A 171 -5.61 3.68 -8.16
C TRP A 171 -4.71 4.73 -8.83
N PRO A 172 -4.12 5.69 -8.09
CA PRO A 172 -3.45 6.84 -8.73
C PRO A 172 -2.26 6.50 -9.62
N GLU A 173 -1.60 5.38 -9.34
CA GLU A 173 -0.39 4.96 -10.06
C GLU A 173 -0.68 3.94 -11.17
N ASP A 174 -1.85 3.30 -11.16
CA ASP A 174 -2.27 2.31 -12.15
C ASP A 174 -3.78 2.43 -12.34
N LYS A 175 -4.21 3.09 -13.42
CA LYS A 175 -5.63 3.31 -13.69
C LYS A 175 -6.37 2.05 -14.14
N ASN A 176 -5.67 0.97 -14.49
CA ASN A 176 -6.31 -0.31 -14.73
C ASN A 176 -6.79 -0.95 -13.41
N LEU A 177 -6.11 -0.65 -12.29
CA LEU A 177 -6.51 -1.03 -10.95
C LEU A 177 -7.46 0.00 -10.36
N PHE A 178 -8.55 -0.43 -9.74
CA PHE A 178 -9.47 0.42 -9.00
C PHE A 178 -9.97 -0.27 -7.75
N TYR A 179 -10.64 0.47 -6.87
CA TYR A 179 -11.27 -0.10 -5.68
C TYR A 179 -12.73 0.33 -5.56
N ILE A 180 -13.54 -0.52 -4.94
CA ILE A 180 -14.91 -0.23 -4.53
C ILE A 180 -15.01 -0.45 -3.02
N CYS A 181 -15.59 0.51 -2.31
CA CYS A 181 -15.77 0.42 -0.87
C CYS A 181 -17.03 -0.39 -0.53
N THR A 182 -16.88 -1.63 -0.09
CA THR A 182 -17.99 -2.54 0.28
C THR A 182 -18.15 -2.62 1.80
N MET A 183 -19.36 -2.91 2.27
CA MET A 183 -19.62 -3.11 3.70
C MET A 183 -19.38 -4.58 4.06
N GLU A 184 -18.45 -4.83 4.97
CA GLU A 184 -18.20 -6.15 5.55
C GLU A 184 -18.51 -6.15 7.06
N GLU A 185 -18.44 -7.31 7.71
CA GLU A 185 -18.73 -7.45 9.16
C GLU A 185 -17.88 -6.50 10.03
N SER A 186 -16.68 -6.17 9.56
CA SER A 186 -15.71 -5.30 10.24
C SER A 186 -15.76 -3.83 9.81
N GLY A 187 -16.77 -3.43 9.02
CA GLY A 187 -16.98 -2.08 8.50
C GLY A 187 -16.70 -1.95 7.00
N LEU A 188 -16.58 -0.69 6.51
CA LEU A 188 -16.33 -0.39 5.10
C LEU A 188 -14.90 -0.75 4.65
N ARG A 189 -14.78 -1.35 3.46
CA ARG A 189 -13.58 -1.98 2.92
C ARG A 189 -13.34 -1.70 1.45
N PRO A 190 -12.13 -1.30 1.04
CA PRO A 190 -11.81 -1.34 -0.38
C PRO A 190 -11.64 -2.78 -0.83
N GLN A 191 -12.45 -3.19 -1.80
CA GLN A 191 -12.22 -4.37 -2.61
C GLN A 191 -11.56 -3.92 -3.92
N PHE A 192 -10.49 -4.61 -4.30
CA PHE A 192 -9.72 -4.24 -5.49
C PHE A 192 -10.23 -4.99 -6.70
N HIS A 193 -10.27 -4.29 -7.83
CA HIS A 193 -10.70 -4.81 -9.12
C HIS A 193 -9.73 -4.32 -10.20
N ARG A 194 -9.67 -5.05 -11.32
CA ARG A 194 -8.95 -4.62 -12.51
C ARG A 194 -9.92 -4.53 -13.69
N CYS A 195 -9.72 -3.51 -14.52
CA CYS A 195 -10.33 -3.47 -15.83
C CYS A 195 -9.69 -4.52 -16.74
N ASP A 196 -10.40 -4.90 -17.80
CA ASP A 196 -9.82 -5.73 -18.85
C ASP A 196 -8.59 -5.06 -19.47
N ASP A 197 -7.72 -5.86 -20.07
CA ASP A 197 -6.48 -5.38 -20.67
C ASP A 197 -6.76 -4.29 -21.73
N GLY A 198 -6.05 -3.17 -21.65
CA GLY A 198 -6.26 -1.99 -22.50
C GLY A 198 -7.38 -1.03 -22.04
N PHE A 199 -8.03 -1.33 -20.92
CA PHE A 199 -9.02 -0.45 -20.28
C PHE A 199 -8.48 0.17 -18.98
N GLU A 200 -8.97 1.37 -18.70
CA GLU A 200 -8.71 2.16 -17.50
C GLU A 200 -10.03 2.49 -16.81
N TYR A 201 -10.03 2.56 -15.48
CA TYR A 201 -11.20 2.97 -14.72
C TYR A 201 -11.39 4.48 -14.80
N ASP A 202 -12.55 4.91 -15.29
CA ASP A 202 -12.94 6.33 -15.32
C ASP A 202 -13.71 6.69 -14.05
N ASN A 203 -13.09 7.52 -13.20
CA ASN A 203 -13.67 7.97 -11.93
C ASN A 203 -14.99 8.75 -12.09
N ASN A 204 -15.25 9.36 -13.24
CA ASN A 204 -16.48 10.13 -13.48
C ASN A 204 -17.62 9.24 -13.99
N GLN A 205 -17.29 8.27 -14.84
CA GLN A 205 -18.26 7.35 -15.42
C GLN A 205 -18.50 6.11 -14.54
N HIS A 206 -17.62 5.87 -13.56
CA HIS A 206 -17.62 4.70 -12.69
C HIS A 206 -17.64 3.38 -13.46
N ASN A 207 -16.89 3.32 -14.57
CA ASN A 207 -16.77 2.14 -15.43
C ASN A 207 -15.36 2.06 -16.06
N CYS A 208 -15.06 0.89 -16.63
CA CYS A 208 -13.84 0.69 -17.41
C CYS A 208 -14.04 1.22 -18.83
N VAL A 209 -13.22 2.20 -19.21
CA VAL A 209 -13.20 2.79 -20.56
C VAL A 209 -11.89 2.45 -21.25
N LYS A 210 -11.90 2.44 -22.59
CA LYS A 210 -10.67 2.20 -23.35
C LYS A 210 -9.65 3.30 -23.03
N GLY A 211 -8.45 2.93 -22.61
CA GLY A 211 -7.43 3.88 -22.17
C GLY A 211 -7.08 4.88 -23.28
N HIS A 212 -7.12 6.17 -22.98
CA HIS A 212 -6.75 7.23 -23.93
C HIS A 212 -5.24 7.23 -24.26
N GLY A 213 -4.42 6.43 -23.56
CA GLY A 213 -3.00 6.21 -23.84
C GLY A 213 -2.70 5.12 -24.88
N GLY A 214 -3.72 4.43 -25.41
CA GLY A 214 -3.62 3.52 -26.55
C GLY A 214 -4.37 4.10 -27.73
N GLY A 215 -3.87 5.19 -28.30
CA GLY A 215 -4.35 5.69 -29.59
C GLY A 215 -4.28 4.56 -30.60
N ASN A 216 -5.45 4.11 -31.06
CA ASN A 216 -5.67 3.23 -32.21
C ASN A 216 -4.54 2.24 -32.54
N GLN A 217 -4.74 0.98 -32.15
CA GLN A 217 -4.95 -0.07 -33.14
C GLN A 217 -5.48 -1.34 -32.47
N GLY A 218 -6.78 -1.59 -32.67
CA GLY A 218 -7.21 -2.96 -32.99
C GLY A 218 -6.83 -3.29 -34.44
N GLY A 219 -5.61 -2.92 -34.83
CA GLY A 219 -4.96 -3.45 -36.01
C GLY A 219 -4.34 -4.77 -35.59
N ASN A 220 -4.30 -5.72 -36.51
CA ASN A 220 -3.38 -6.83 -36.43
C ASN A 220 -2.09 -6.38 -35.71
N LEU A 221 -1.73 -7.03 -34.61
CA LEU A 221 -0.42 -6.90 -33.98
C LEU A 221 0.58 -7.64 -34.91
N GLU A 222 0.66 -7.18 -36.15
CA GLU A 222 1.48 -7.69 -37.24
C GLU A 222 2.71 -6.79 -37.31
N ALA A 223 3.85 -7.40 -37.02
CA ALA A 223 5.20 -6.84 -37.01
C ALA A 223 5.60 -6.08 -35.74
N VAL A 224 6.66 -6.59 -35.12
CA VAL A 224 7.45 -5.94 -34.08
C VAL A 224 8.06 -4.67 -34.67
N PRO A 225 7.89 -3.49 -34.05
CA PRO A 225 8.46 -2.27 -34.58
C PRO A 225 9.99 -2.28 -34.44
N GLU A 226 10.70 -1.69 -35.42
CA GLU A 226 12.16 -1.54 -35.32
C GLU A 226 12.57 -0.63 -34.14
N ILE A 227 11.71 0.33 -33.81
CA ILE A 227 11.88 1.29 -32.73
C ILE A 227 10.55 1.47 -31.99
N CYS A 228 10.57 1.45 -30.67
CA CYS A 228 9.41 1.59 -29.80
C CYS A 228 8.72 2.95 -29.97
N THR A 229 7.49 2.92 -30.47
CA THR A 229 6.57 4.06 -30.55
C THR A 229 5.64 4.15 -29.34
N ASP A 230 5.52 3.05 -28.60
CA ASP A 230 4.64 2.84 -27.47
C ASP A 230 5.28 1.84 -26.50
N LEU A 231 4.88 1.90 -25.22
CA LEU A 231 5.44 1.08 -24.14
C LEU A 231 4.60 -0.18 -23.91
N VAL A 232 4.51 -1.02 -24.94
CA VAL A 232 3.72 -2.26 -24.93
C VAL A 232 4.59 -3.48 -25.21
N ASN A 233 3.99 -4.67 -25.07
CA ASN A 233 4.61 -5.94 -25.42
C ASN A 233 4.09 -6.42 -26.79
N TYR A 234 4.98 -6.83 -27.68
CA TYR A 234 4.61 -7.39 -28.99
C TYR A 234 4.89 -8.89 -29.00
N PRO A 235 3.98 -9.73 -29.52
CA PRO A 235 4.23 -11.14 -29.68
C PRO A 235 5.41 -11.34 -30.63
N ASP A 236 6.26 -12.33 -30.31
CA ASP A 236 7.26 -12.77 -31.26
C ASP A 236 6.58 -13.58 -32.39
N PRO A 237 6.81 -13.22 -33.66
CA PRO A 237 6.19 -13.90 -34.81
C PRO A 237 6.74 -15.32 -35.05
N GLU A 238 7.94 -15.63 -34.56
CA GLU A 238 8.62 -16.91 -34.74
C GLU A 238 8.53 -17.80 -33.48
N ASP A 239 8.31 -17.20 -32.30
CA ASP A 239 8.31 -17.91 -31.03
C ASP A 239 7.16 -17.52 -30.08
N LYS A 240 6.14 -18.37 -29.96
CA LYS A 240 5.02 -18.18 -29.00
C LYS A 240 5.41 -18.17 -27.53
N TYR A 241 6.65 -18.58 -27.21
CA TYR A 241 7.21 -18.56 -25.85
C TYR A 241 7.96 -17.27 -25.56
N SER A 242 8.05 -16.35 -26.52
CA SER A 242 8.77 -15.08 -26.38
C SER A 242 7.93 -13.89 -26.82
N TYR A 243 8.38 -12.70 -26.41
CA TYR A 243 7.78 -11.43 -26.78
C TYR A 243 8.84 -10.33 -26.81
N TYR A 244 8.49 -9.22 -27.43
CA TYR A 244 9.31 -8.02 -27.51
C TYR A 244 8.76 -6.96 -26.55
N HIS A 245 9.61 -6.47 -25.65
CA HIS A 245 9.26 -5.51 -24.61
C HIS A 245 9.85 -4.13 -24.92
N CYS A 246 8.98 -3.13 -25.00
CA CYS A 246 9.39 -1.74 -25.15
C CYS A 246 9.51 -1.04 -23.79
N VAL A 247 10.73 -0.89 -23.29
CA VAL A 247 11.02 -0.23 -22.00
C VAL A 247 11.04 1.29 -22.13
N GLU A 248 11.51 1.81 -23.26
CA GLU A 248 11.69 3.25 -23.52
C GLU A 248 11.34 3.59 -24.97
N LEU A 249 10.71 4.74 -25.17
CA LEU A 249 10.40 5.25 -26.51
C LEU A 249 11.71 5.55 -27.27
N GLN A 250 11.69 5.41 -28.60
CA GLN A 250 12.85 5.64 -29.46
C GLN A 250 14.03 4.66 -29.23
N LYS A 251 13.80 3.57 -28.48
CA LYS A 251 14.74 2.45 -28.34
C LYS A 251 14.28 1.23 -29.13
N LYS A 252 15.21 0.30 -29.35
CA LYS A 252 14.85 -1.01 -29.89
C LYS A 252 14.14 -1.83 -28.82
N PRO A 253 13.11 -2.61 -29.18
CA PRO A 253 12.47 -3.52 -28.25
C PRO A 253 13.45 -4.60 -27.77
N GLU A 254 13.30 -5.01 -26.51
CA GLU A 254 14.07 -6.10 -25.91
C GLU A 254 13.35 -7.42 -26.12
N HIS A 255 14.06 -8.46 -26.54
CA HIS A 255 13.49 -9.80 -26.68
C HIS A 255 13.49 -10.53 -25.34
N ILE A 256 12.32 -11.00 -24.91
CA ILE A 256 12.11 -11.65 -23.61
C ILE A 256 11.42 -13.00 -23.82
N THR A 257 12.00 -14.06 -23.26
CA THR A 257 11.41 -15.40 -23.21
C THR A 257 10.62 -15.58 -21.92
N CYS A 258 9.40 -16.11 -22.04
CA CYS A 258 8.55 -16.50 -20.92
C CYS A 258 9.19 -17.63 -20.09
N ASP A 259 8.77 -17.75 -18.83
CA ASP A 259 9.22 -18.85 -17.97
C ASP A 259 8.72 -20.21 -18.50
N TRP A 260 9.39 -21.30 -18.10
CA TRP A 260 9.13 -22.64 -18.61
C TRP A 260 7.65 -23.06 -18.46
N GLY A 261 7.02 -23.42 -19.57
CA GLY A 261 5.61 -23.82 -19.62
C GLY A 261 4.60 -22.67 -19.81
N GLN A 262 5.06 -21.43 -19.89
CA GLN A 262 4.23 -20.27 -20.21
C GLN A 262 4.29 -19.94 -21.71
N ILE A 263 3.22 -19.38 -22.26
CA ILE A 263 3.13 -18.83 -23.61
C ILE A 263 2.78 -17.35 -23.52
N PHE A 264 3.26 -16.53 -24.44
CA PHE A 264 2.86 -15.14 -24.48
C PHE A 264 1.43 -15.01 -25.04
N ASP A 265 0.53 -14.39 -24.28
CA ASP A 265 -0.84 -14.10 -24.72
C ASP A 265 -0.90 -12.66 -25.25
N PRO A 266 -1.04 -12.45 -26.57
CA PRO A 266 -1.07 -11.12 -27.18
C PRO A 266 -2.32 -10.31 -26.81
N LYS A 267 -3.38 -10.96 -26.30
CA LYS A 267 -4.56 -10.23 -25.79
C LYS A 267 -4.29 -9.66 -24.39
N LYS A 268 -3.54 -10.41 -23.58
CA LYS A 268 -3.20 -10.03 -22.21
C LYS A 268 -1.87 -9.32 -22.06
N LEU A 269 -1.11 -9.25 -23.15
CA LEU A 269 0.24 -8.66 -23.23
C LEU A 269 1.19 -9.20 -22.14
N LYS A 270 1.03 -10.47 -21.74
CA LYS A 270 1.83 -11.14 -20.71
C LYS A 270 1.99 -12.63 -20.97
N CYS A 271 2.99 -13.22 -20.34
CA CYS A 271 3.16 -14.68 -20.29
C CYS A 271 2.07 -15.31 -19.41
N VAL A 272 1.43 -16.36 -19.92
CA VAL A 272 0.39 -17.14 -19.24
C VAL A 272 0.70 -18.63 -19.31
N CYS A 273 0.29 -19.42 -18.32
CA CYS A 273 0.50 -20.86 -18.34
C CYS A 273 -0.26 -21.51 -19.52
N GLY A 274 0.48 -22.15 -20.45
CA GLY A 274 -0.07 -22.69 -21.70
C GLY A 274 -0.96 -23.94 -21.56
N PHE A 275 -1.24 -24.38 -20.32
CA PHE A 275 -2.02 -25.58 -20.04
C PHE A 275 -3.55 -25.40 -20.17
N TRP A 276 -4.05 -24.16 -20.31
CA TRP A 276 -5.49 -23.85 -20.27
C TRP A 276 -6.09 -23.34 -21.59
N SER A 277 -5.33 -23.29 -22.68
CA SER A 277 -5.78 -22.67 -23.94
C SER A 277 -6.38 -23.64 -24.97
N ALA A 278 -6.59 -24.91 -24.60
CA ALA A 278 -7.11 -25.95 -25.49
C ALA A 278 -8.32 -26.68 -24.86
N LEU A 279 -9.36 -25.92 -24.50
CA LEU A 279 -10.73 -26.41 -24.30
C LEU A 279 -11.71 -25.34 -24.80
#